data_AF-A0A9Q0FAF8-F1
#
_entry.id   AF-A0A9Q0FAF8-F1
#
_cell.length_a   1.000
_cell.length_b   1.000
_cell.length_c   1.000
_cell.angle_alpha   90.00
_cell.angle_beta   90.00
_cell.angle_gamma   90.00
#
_symmetry.space_group_name_H-M   'P 1'
#
loop_
_entity.id
_entity.type
_entity.pdbx_description
1 polymer ?
#
loop_
_entity_poly.entity_id
_entity_poly.type
_entity_poly.pdbx_seq_one_letter_code
_entity_poly.pdbx_strand_id
1 'polypeptide(L)'
;MEDLTSKSTLQILLLLALLLLSTTTTGATTDQELDAALSALRSHGFTLFANAVATSDLRFLLLLPSSSATFTLFSPPDHLLYSLDLASPADHYTRSLLLHVSPTLLRISSLGSAASASPGRCFIDTLAPHGRLLVEESKALVNGTVLESVSVNRVRVSVPDLFVGSGIVVHGL
;
A
#
# COMPACT_ATOMS: atom_id res chain seq x y z
N MET A 1 3.21 39.29 36.89
CA MET A 1 2.63 37.93 36.77
C MET A 1 2.02 37.73 35.37
N GLU A 2 2.62 38.33 34.33
CA GLU A 2 2.05 38.41 32.97
C GLU A 2 2.92 37.70 31.93
N ASP A 3 4.16 37.36 32.28
CA ASP A 3 5.15 36.76 31.38
C ASP A 3 4.95 35.24 31.21
N LEU A 4 4.40 34.58 32.24
CA LEU A 4 4.19 33.13 32.26
C LEU A 4 3.01 32.68 31.39
N THR A 5 2.01 33.57 31.20
CA THR A 5 0.82 33.31 30.38
C THR A 5 1.13 33.42 28.88
N SER A 6 1.97 34.39 28.49
CA SER A 6 2.42 34.59 27.10
C SER A 6 3.24 33.41 26.54
N LYS A 7 4.12 32.85 27.38
CA LYS A 7 4.95 31.70 27.00
C LYS A 7 4.12 30.43 26.82
N SER A 8 3.10 30.26 27.67
CA SER A 8 2.17 29.12 27.62
C SER A 8 1.24 29.20 26.40
N THR A 9 0.76 30.39 26.03
CA THR A 9 -0.06 30.57 24.82
C THR A 9 0.74 30.34 23.54
N LEU A 10 2.01 30.79 23.48
CA LEU A 10 2.90 30.50 22.36
C LEU A 10 3.18 29.00 22.21
N GLN A 11 3.40 28.28 23.31
CA GLN A 11 3.58 26.83 23.30
C GLN A 11 2.32 26.10 22.82
N ILE A 12 1.14 26.51 23.28
CA ILE A 12 -0.14 25.94 22.83
C ILE A 12 -0.36 26.21 21.34
N LEU A 13 -0.05 27.42 20.87
CA LEU A 13 -0.17 27.77 19.45
C LEU A 13 0.81 26.97 18.58
N LEU A 14 2.04 26.76 19.05
CA LEU A 14 3.05 25.95 18.36
C LEU A 14 2.62 24.47 18.30
N LEU A 15 2.12 23.91 19.41
CA LEU A 15 1.60 22.54 19.46
C LEU A 15 0.39 22.38 18.54
N LEU A 16 -0.51 23.37 18.49
CA LEU A 16 -1.66 23.36 17.60
C LEU A 16 -1.24 23.45 16.13
N ALA A 17 -0.24 24.28 15.80
CA ALA A 17 0.34 24.38 14.45
C ALA A 17 1.02 23.06 14.03
N LEU A 18 1.77 22.41 14.93
CA LEU A 18 2.37 21.10 14.70
C LEU A 18 1.28 20.02 14.49
N LEU A 19 0.17 20.08 15.23
CA LEU A 19 -0.98 19.19 15.04
C LEU A 19 -1.65 19.41 13.67
N LEU A 20 -1.78 20.66 13.23
CA LEU A 20 -2.34 21.04 11.93
C LEU A 20 -1.44 20.58 10.77
N LEU A 21 -0.11 20.65 10.94
CA LEU A 21 0.87 20.11 9.98
C LEU A 21 0.91 18.58 9.95
N SER A 22 0.45 17.91 11.00
CA SER A 22 0.39 16.45 11.08
C SER A 22 -0.77 15.84 10.29
N THR A 23 -1.60 16.66 9.64
CA THR A 23 -2.67 16.17 8.78
C THR A 23 -2.05 15.62 7.49
N THR A 24 -1.88 14.30 7.42
CA THR A 24 -1.60 13.63 6.15
C THR A 24 -2.81 13.86 5.26
N THR A 25 -2.72 14.84 4.36
CA THR A 25 -3.73 15.04 3.33
C THR A 25 -3.62 13.86 2.39
N THR A 26 -4.54 12.91 2.52
CA THR A 26 -4.76 11.87 1.52
C THR A 26 -5.26 12.56 0.26
N GLY A 27 -4.41 12.55 -0.77
CA GLY A 27 -4.72 13.10 -2.09
C GLY A 27 -5.27 12.00 -2.99
N ALA A 28 -6.07 12.37 -3.98
CA ALA A 28 -6.34 11.46 -5.09
C ALA A 28 -5.02 11.14 -5.81
N THR A 29 -4.87 9.90 -6.29
CA THR A 29 -3.67 9.48 -7.01
C THR A 29 -3.48 10.32 -8.27
N THR A 30 -2.34 10.99 -8.38
CA THR A 30 -2.01 11.80 -9.57
C THR A 30 -1.25 10.98 -10.60
N ASP A 31 -1.28 11.40 -11.87
CA ASP A 31 -0.53 10.74 -12.95
C ASP A 31 0.98 10.69 -12.66
N GLN A 32 1.53 11.81 -12.18
CA GLN A 32 2.94 11.91 -11.76
C GLN A 32 3.26 10.97 -10.59
N GLU A 33 2.38 10.86 -9.61
CA GLU A 33 2.56 9.99 -8.46
C GLU A 33 2.50 8.52 -8.86
N LEU A 34 1.55 8.15 -9.74
CA LEU A 34 1.46 6.81 -10.29
C LEU A 34 2.73 6.46 -11.10
N ASP A 35 3.22 7.36 -11.94
CA ASP A 35 4.45 7.12 -12.71
C ASP A 35 5.68 6.95 -11.81
N ALA A 36 5.77 7.71 -10.72
CA ALA A 36 6.82 7.53 -9.72
C ALA A 36 6.72 6.16 -9.02
N ALA A 37 5.51 5.73 -8.65
CA ALA A 37 5.26 4.41 -8.08
C ALA A 37 5.64 3.27 -9.04
N LEU A 38 5.28 3.39 -10.32
CA LEU A 38 5.62 2.41 -11.35
C LEU A 38 7.13 2.39 -11.66
N SER A 39 7.81 3.54 -11.59
CA SER A 39 9.26 3.62 -11.70
C SER A 39 9.95 2.90 -10.54
N ALA A 40 9.45 3.09 -9.31
CA ALA A 40 9.98 2.41 -8.13
C ALA A 40 9.81 0.89 -8.22
N LEU A 41 8.68 0.39 -8.74
CA LEU A 41 8.49 -1.04 -8.98
C LEU A 41 9.54 -1.62 -9.94
N ARG A 42 9.75 -0.95 -11.07
CA ARG A 42 10.74 -1.38 -12.08
C ARG A 42 12.16 -1.42 -11.50
N SER A 43 12.54 -0.42 -10.70
CA SER A 43 13.88 -0.38 -10.10
C SER A 43 14.13 -1.47 -9.05
N HIS A 44 13.07 -2.09 -8.52
CA HIS A 44 13.14 -3.19 -7.55
C HIS A 44 12.84 -4.57 -8.15
N GLY A 45 12.77 -4.68 -9.48
CA GLY A 45 12.58 -5.98 -10.15
C GLY A 45 11.13 -6.46 -10.24
N PHE A 46 10.17 -5.55 -10.09
CA PHE A 46 8.74 -5.78 -10.29
C PHE A 46 8.26 -5.18 -11.62
N THR A 47 9.01 -5.45 -12.70
CA THR A 47 8.83 -4.76 -13.98
C THR A 47 7.55 -5.18 -14.69
N LEU A 48 7.18 -6.46 -14.61
CA LEU A 48 6.02 -6.96 -15.33
C LEU A 48 4.72 -6.45 -14.71
N PHE A 49 4.62 -6.39 -13.38
CA PHE A 49 3.46 -5.78 -12.73
C PHE A 49 3.35 -4.28 -13.05
N ALA A 50 4.47 -3.55 -13.01
CA ALA A 50 4.48 -2.12 -13.37
C ALA A 50 4.03 -1.87 -14.81
N ASN A 51 4.47 -2.72 -15.74
CA ASN A 51 4.05 -2.64 -17.15
C ASN A 51 2.58 -3.01 -17.31
N ALA A 52 2.12 -4.07 -16.64
CA ALA A 52 0.73 -4.48 -16.65
C ALA A 52 -0.20 -3.36 -16.17
N VAL A 53 0.16 -2.65 -15.10
CA VAL A 53 -0.59 -1.46 -14.65
C VAL A 53 -0.56 -0.38 -15.72
N ALA A 54 0.61 -0.06 -16.28
CA ALA A 54 0.77 1.03 -17.25
C ALA A 54 0.01 0.81 -18.57
N THR A 55 -0.16 -0.43 -19.01
CA THR A 55 -0.72 -0.78 -20.33
C THR A 55 -2.13 -1.36 -20.28
N SER A 56 -2.73 -1.52 -19.10
CA SER A 56 -4.11 -2.01 -18.95
C SER A 56 -5.05 -0.92 -18.45
N ASP A 57 -6.35 -1.22 -18.46
CA ASP A 57 -7.40 -0.35 -17.89
C ASP A 57 -7.19 -0.06 -16.39
N LEU A 58 -6.30 -0.80 -15.71
CA LEU A 58 -5.94 -0.54 -14.33
C LEU A 58 -5.34 0.86 -14.14
N ARG A 59 -4.54 1.38 -15.09
CA ARG A 59 -4.08 2.78 -15.02
C ARG A 59 -5.24 3.75 -14.96
N PHE A 60 -6.23 3.57 -15.83
CA PHE A 60 -7.41 4.43 -15.86
C PHE A 60 -8.20 4.35 -14.55
N LEU A 61 -8.37 3.15 -14.00
CA LEU A 61 -9.06 2.95 -12.71
C LEU A 61 -8.33 3.65 -11.55
N LEU A 62 -7.00 3.58 -11.52
CA LEU A 62 -6.18 4.21 -10.47
C LEU A 62 -6.18 5.74 -10.56
N LEU A 63 -6.39 6.30 -11.76
CA LEU A 63 -6.43 7.75 -12.01
C LEU A 63 -7.85 8.31 -12.05
N LEU A 64 -8.88 7.47 -11.88
CA LEU A 64 -10.25 7.90 -12.00
C LEU A 64 -10.53 9.02 -10.98
N PRO A 65 -11.03 10.20 -11.40
CA PRO A 65 -11.23 11.32 -10.50
C PRO A 65 -12.31 10.99 -9.46
N SER A 66 -11.85 10.64 -8.27
CA SER A 66 -12.66 10.55 -7.07
C SER A 66 -11.89 11.28 -5.99
N SER A 67 -12.54 12.26 -5.35
CA SER A 67 -11.93 13.26 -4.47
C SER A 67 -11.21 12.68 -3.25
N SER A 68 -11.24 11.36 -3.04
CA SER A 68 -10.51 10.67 -1.98
C SER A 68 -10.12 9.22 -2.33
N ALA A 69 -10.04 8.86 -3.61
CA ALA A 69 -9.62 7.50 -3.98
C ALA A 69 -8.15 7.29 -3.64
N THR A 70 -7.89 6.23 -2.87
CA THR A 70 -6.54 5.83 -2.47
C THR A 70 -6.35 4.35 -2.72
N PHE A 71 -5.11 3.95 -2.99
CA PHE A 71 -4.83 2.58 -3.40
C PHE A 71 -3.59 2.01 -2.73
N THR A 72 -3.61 0.69 -2.52
CA THR A 72 -2.42 -0.09 -2.17
C THR A 72 -2.18 -1.15 -3.22
N LEU A 73 -0.97 -1.19 -3.77
CA LEU A 73 -0.55 -2.16 -4.77
C LEU A 73 0.33 -3.22 -4.11
N PHE A 74 -0.04 -4.49 -4.27
CA PHE A 74 0.71 -5.65 -3.79
C PHE A 74 1.36 -6.36 -4.97
N SER A 75 2.56 -5.92 -5.35
CA SER A 75 3.21 -6.39 -6.57
C SER A 75 3.77 -7.80 -6.41
N PRO A 76 3.29 -8.79 -7.20
CA PRO A 76 3.91 -10.10 -7.25
C PRO A 76 5.27 -10.04 -7.97
N PRO A 77 6.20 -10.98 -7.70
CA PRO A 77 7.44 -11.09 -8.44
C PRO A 77 7.20 -11.46 -9.91
N ASP A 78 8.04 -10.95 -10.81
CA ASP A 78 7.87 -11.03 -12.26
C ASP A 78 7.65 -12.46 -12.78
N HIS A 79 8.37 -13.46 -12.25
CA HIS A 79 8.25 -14.84 -12.71
C HIS A 79 6.84 -15.45 -12.50
N LEU A 80 6.12 -15.03 -11.46
CA LEU A 80 4.74 -15.49 -11.23
C LEU A 80 3.78 -14.84 -12.23
N LEU A 81 3.99 -13.55 -12.52
CA LEU A 81 3.14 -12.80 -13.44
C LEU A 81 3.36 -13.22 -14.90
N TYR A 82 4.60 -13.53 -15.27
CA TYR A 82 4.95 -14.14 -16.56
C TYR A 82 4.23 -15.49 -16.76
N SER A 83 4.26 -16.35 -15.74
CA SER A 83 3.60 -17.67 -15.80
C SER A 83 2.08 -17.52 -15.94
N LEU A 84 1.49 -16.52 -15.29
CA LEU A 84 0.07 -16.21 -15.37
C LEU A 84 -0.33 -15.74 -16.78
N ASP A 85 0.44 -14.84 -17.39
CA ASP A 85 0.21 -14.30 -18.74
C ASP A 85 0.23 -15.40 -19.81
N LEU A 86 1.14 -16.36 -19.69
CA LEU A 86 1.21 -17.50 -20.61
C LEU A 86 0.05 -18.51 -20.45
N ALA A 87 -0.48 -18.65 -19.23
CA ALA A 87 -1.44 -19.69 -18.88
C ALA A 87 -2.90 -19.21 -18.88
N SER A 88 -3.14 -17.90 -18.87
CA SER A 88 -4.46 -17.32 -18.64
C SER A 88 -5.00 -16.59 -19.87
N PRO A 89 -6.31 -16.68 -20.14
CA PRO A 89 -7.00 -15.72 -20.99
C PRO A 89 -6.89 -14.29 -20.44
N ALA A 90 -7.07 -13.29 -21.32
CA ALA A 90 -6.88 -11.88 -20.98
C ALA A 90 -7.81 -11.36 -19.87
N ASP A 91 -9.06 -11.85 -19.80
CA ASP A 91 -10.02 -11.51 -18.76
C ASP A 91 -9.59 -12.06 -17.38
N HIS A 92 -9.09 -13.31 -17.36
CA HIS A 92 -8.56 -13.92 -16.16
C HIS A 92 -7.31 -13.19 -15.68
N TYR A 93 -6.39 -12.88 -16.59
CA TYR A 93 -5.19 -12.10 -16.30
C TYR A 93 -5.53 -10.73 -15.70
N THR A 94 -6.45 -9.98 -16.31
CA THR A 94 -6.87 -8.66 -15.82
C THR A 94 -7.54 -8.76 -14.45
N ARG A 95 -8.41 -9.75 -14.24
CA ARG A 95 -9.03 -10.00 -12.94
C ARG A 95 -8.00 -10.34 -11.86
N SER A 96 -6.96 -11.10 -12.22
CA SER A 96 -5.85 -11.39 -11.32
C SER A 96 -5.09 -10.13 -10.94
N LEU A 97 -4.81 -9.21 -11.87
CA LEU A 97 -4.18 -7.92 -11.54
C LEU A 97 -5.01 -7.11 -10.53
N LEU A 98 -6.34 -7.10 -10.68
CA LEU A 98 -7.24 -6.39 -9.76
C LEU A 98 -7.23 -6.97 -8.34
N LEU A 99 -6.90 -8.26 -8.16
CA LEU A 99 -6.73 -8.85 -6.83
C LEU A 99 -5.50 -8.29 -6.09
N HIS A 100 -4.54 -7.75 -6.82
CA HIS A 100 -3.32 -7.16 -6.26
C HIS A 100 -3.46 -5.65 -5.95
N VAL A 101 -4.68 -5.11 -6.02
CA VAL A 101 -4.95 -3.70 -5.74
C VAL A 101 -6.06 -3.57 -4.71
N SER A 102 -5.79 -2.90 -3.60
CA SER A 102 -6.78 -2.52 -2.59
C SER A 102 -7.24 -1.07 -2.77
N PRO A 103 -8.54 -0.74 -2.60
CA PRO A 103 -9.05 0.63 -2.61
C PRO A 103 -8.83 1.37 -1.28
N THR A 104 -7.84 0.95 -0.49
CA THR A 104 -7.49 1.56 0.79
C THR A 104 -5.99 1.81 0.84
N LEU A 105 -5.57 2.94 1.44
CA LEU A 105 -4.16 3.26 1.65
C LEU A 105 -3.65 2.54 2.91
N LEU A 106 -2.79 1.55 2.72
CA LEU A 106 -2.33 0.68 3.79
C LEU A 106 -0.80 0.65 3.78
N ARG A 107 -0.18 1.24 4.80
CA ARG A 107 1.27 1.11 5.04
C ARG A 107 1.57 -0.18 5.77
N ILE A 108 2.83 -0.63 5.75
CA ILE A 108 3.21 -1.88 6.41
C ILE A 108 2.85 -1.90 7.90
N SER A 109 2.97 -0.76 8.59
CA SER A 109 2.60 -0.61 10.00
C SER A 109 1.10 -0.79 10.24
N SER A 110 0.26 -0.31 9.32
CA SER A 110 -1.18 -0.49 9.34
C SER A 110 -1.58 -1.94 9.07
N LEU A 111 -0.93 -2.60 8.08
CA LEU A 111 -1.15 -4.02 7.83
C LEU A 111 -0.78 -4.88 9.04
N GLY A 112 0.41 -4.64 9.60
CA GLY A 112 0.89 -5.37 10.77
C GLY A 112 -0.07 -5.21 11.95
N SER A 113 -0.43 -3.98 12.29
CA SER A 113 -1.36 -3.68 13.39
C SER A 113 -2.74 -4.34 13.20
N ALA A 114 -3.27 -4.28 11.97
CA ALA A 114 -4.56 -4.90 11.65
C ALA A 114 -4.51 -6.43 11.76
N ALA A 115 -3.41 -7.04 11.32
CA ALA A 115 -3.19 -8.48 11.42
C ALA A 115 -2.98 -8.93 12.88
N SER A 116 -2.25 -8.17 13.69
CA SER A 116 -2.10 -8.45 15.12
C SER A 116 -3.43 -8.36 15.87
N ALA A 117 -4.28 -7.40 15.51
CA ALA A 117 -5.58 -7.19 16.15
C ALA A 117 -6.59 -8.29 15.81
N SER A 118 -6.47 -8.92 14.64
CA SER A 118 -7.35 -10.02 14.22
C SER A 118 -6.56 -11.16 13.54
N PRO A 119 -5.80 -11.95 14.33
CA PRO A 119 -4.95 -13.01 13.77
C PRO A 119 -5.77 -14.03 12.98
N GLY A 120 -5.35 -14.29 11.73
CA GLY A 120 -6.01 -15.23 10.82
C GLY A 120 -7.39 -14.79 10.31
N ARG A 121 -7.82 -13.55 10.60
CA ARG A 121 -9.14 -13.01 10.22
C ARG A 121 -9.08 -11.59 9.66
N CYS A 122 -7.89 -11.06 9.41
CA CYS A 122 -7.69 -9.78 8.77
C CYS A 122 -7.83 -9.92 7.25
N PHE A 123 -8.90 -9.38 6.68
CA PHE A 123 -9.13 -9.39 5.24
C PHE A 123 -9.15 -7.96 4.69
N ILE A 124 -8.44 -7.75 3.59
CA ILE A 124 -8.43 -6.50 2.81
C ILE A 124 -9.25 -6.70 1.55
N ASP A 125 -10.19 -5.80 1.27
CA ASP A 125 -10.92 -5.79 0.00
C ASP A 125 -10.01 -5.36 -1.15
N THR A 126 -10.31 -5.87 -2.35
CA THR A 126 -9.57 -5.59 -3.58
C THR A 126 -10.46 -4.93 -4.62
N LEU A 127 -9.88 -4.44 -5.72
CA LEU A 127 -10.63 -3.97 -6.88
C LEU A 127 -11.27 -5.12 -7.67
N ALA A 128 -10.86 -6.37 -7.45
CA ALA A 128 -11.51 -7.52 -8.06
C ALA A 128 -12.87 -7.78 -7.38
N PRO A 129 -13.95 -8.01 -8.15
CA PRO A 129 -15.26 -8.31 -7.58
C PRO A 129 -15.22 -9.49 -6.60
N HIS A 130 -15.64 -9.23 -5.37
CA HIS A 130 -15.61 -10.17 -4.23
C HIS A 130 -14.21 -10.69 -3.84
N GLY A 131 -13.15 -10.09 -4.39
CA GLY A 131 -11.77 -10.43 -4.09
C GLY A 131 -11.32 -9.84 -2.77
N ARG A 132 -10.74 -10.69 -1.91
CA ARG A 132 -10.15 -10.29 -0.62
C ARG A 132 -8.78 -10.90 -0.44
N LEU A 133 -7.90 -10.18 0.22
CA LEU A 133 -6.57 -10.62 0.60
C LEU A 133 -6.54 -10.88 2.11
N LEU A 134 -6.09 -12.07 2.52
CA LEU A 134 -5.83 -12.40 3.91
C LEU A 134 -4.48 -11.80 4.33
N VAL A 135 -4.46 -11.05 5.43
CA VAL A 135 -3.21 -10.53 6.01
C VAL A 135 -2.90 -11.28 7.29
N GLU A 136 -1.65 -11.72 7.41
CA GLU A 136 -1.16 -12.43 8.58
C GLU A 136 0.16 -11.84 9.05
N GLU A 137 0.26 -11.57 10.35
CA GLU A 137 1.51 -11.26 11.01
C GLU A 137 2.10 -12.57 11.55
N SER A 138 3.40 -12.75 11.36
CA SER A 138 4.16 -13.87 11.89
C SER A 138 5.36 -13.36 12.67
N LYS A 139 5.65 -14.02 13.80
CA LYS A 139 6.82 -13.73 14.62
C LYS A 139 7.68 -15.00 14.67
N ALA A 140 8.95 -14.88 14.30
CA ALA A 140 9.91 -15.97 14.33
C ALA A 140 11.08 -15.60 15.23
N LEU A 141 11.47 -16.50 16.14
CA LEU A 141 12.68 -16.34 16.93
C LEU A 141 13.88 -16.89 16.14
N VAL A 142 14.78 -16.01 15.71
CA VAL A 142 16.01 -16.38 15.00
C VAL A 142 17.19 -15.85 15.79
N ASN A 143 18.07 -16.74 16.26
CA ASN A 143 19.25 -16.40 17.07
C ASN A 143 18.94 -15.48 18.26
N GLY A 144 17.82 -15.72 18.95
CA GLY A 144 17.37 -14.91 20.09
C GLY A 144 16.73 -13.56 19.72
N THR A 145 16.61 -13.24 18.42
CA THR A 145 15.95 -12.04 17.92
C THR A 145 14.56 -12.39 17.38
N VAL A 146 13.55 -11.61 17.76
CA VAL A 146 12.19 -11.76 17.20
C VAL A 146 12.13 -11.02 15.87
N LEU A 147 11.91 -11.76 14.78
CA LEU A 147 11.66 -11.23 13.45
C LEU A 147 10.17 -11.24 13.20
N GLU A 148 9.59 -10.06 13.05
CA GLU A 148 8.21 -9.86 12.65
C GLU A 148 8.13 -9.77 11.12
N SER A 149 7.19 -10.48 10.52
CA SER A 149 6.93 -10.36 9.09
C SER A 149 5.44 -10.41 8.80
N VAL A 150 5.02 -9.56 7.87
CA VAL A 150 3.65 -9.51 7.35
C VAL A 150 3.60 -10.33 6.07
N SER A 151 2.50 -11.06 5.89
CA SER A 151 2.20 -11.77 4.66
C SER A 151 0.79 -11.44 4.17
N VAL A 152 0.62 -11.47 2.86
CA VAL A 152 -0.63 -11.23 2.14
C VAL A 152 -0.92 -12.49 1.33
N ASN A 153 -2.06 -13.14 1.59
CA ASN A 153 -2.40 -14.48 1.07
C ASN A 153 -1.27 -15.49 1.23
N ARG A 154 -0.63 -15.49 2.42
CA ARG A 154 0.53 -16.35 2.77
C ARG A 154 1.81 -16.07 1.99
N VAL A 155 1.84 -15.01 1.17
CA VAL A 155 3.05 -14.53 0.50
C VAL A 155 3.63 -13.39 1.34
N ARG A 156 4.90 -13.52 1.76
CA ARG A 156 5.56 -12.51 2.59
C ARG A 156 5.66 -11.18 1.85
N VAL A 157 5.42 -10.07 2.52
CA VAL A 157 5.79 -8.75 1.98
C VAL A 157 7.32 -8.63 2.02
N SER A 158 7.96 -8.75 0.87
CA SER A 158 9.42 -8.76 0.71
C SER A 158 10.03 -7.36 0.71
N VAL A 159 9.32 -6.39 0.13
CA VAL A 159 9.70 -4.97 0.08
C VAL A 159 8.55 -4.13 0.63
N PRO A 160 8.48 -3.91 1.95
CA PRO A 160 7.45 -3.08 2.56
C PRO A 160 7.63 -1.62 2.16
N ASP A 161 6.52 -0.88 2.07
CA ASP A 161 6.50 0.56 1.75
C ASP A 161 7.43 0.96 0.59
N LEU A 162 7.53 0.13 -0.47
CA LEU A 162 8.38 0.34 -1.64
C LEU A 162 8.19 1.73 -2.25
N PHE A 163 6.95 2.21 -2.27
CA PHE A 163 6.60 3.58 -2.58
C PHE A 163 5.48 4.04 -1.65
N VAL A 164 5.59 5.26 -1.12
CA VAL A 164 4.58 5.88 -0.25
C VAL A 164 4.25 7.26 -0.78
N GLY A 165 3.11 7.36 -1.45
CA GLY A 165 2.51 8.60 -1.87
C GLY A 165 1.42 9.08 -0.91
N SER A 166 0.79 10.18 -1.31
CA SER A 166 -0.43 10.74 -0.76
C SER A 166 -1.69 9.93 -1.14
N GLY A 167 -1.74 9.39 -2.35
CA GLY A 167 -2.86 8.61 -2.88
C GLY A 167 -2.59 7.13 -3.10
N ILE A 168 -1.32 6.72 -3.10
CA ILE A 168 -0.92 5.35 -3.44
C ILE A 168 0.20 4.84 -2.54
N VAL A 169 0.10 3.58 -2.09
CA VAL A 169 1.18 2.84 -1.44
C VAL A 169 1.49 1.60 -2.27
N VAL A 170 2.76 1.21 -2.31
CA VAL A 170 3.22 0.02 -3.02
C VAL A 170 4.02 -0.87 -2.10
N HIS A 171 3.74 -2.17 -2.17
CA HIS A 171 4.49 -3.24 -1.52
C HIS A 171 4.96 -4.26 -2.55
N GLY A 172 6.19 -4.74 -2.40
CA GLY A 172 6.66 -5.95 -3.07
C GLY A 172 6.31 -7.19 -2.26
N LEU A 173 5.73 -8.20 -2.91
CA LEU A 173 5.50 -9.55 -2.36
C LEU A 173 6.70 -10.48 -2.60
#